data_AF-A0A4Q6DVY9-F1
#
_entry.id   AF-A0A4Q6DVY9-F1
#
_cell.length_a   1.000
_cell.length_b   1.000
_cell.length_c   1.000
_cell.angle_alpha   90.00
_cell.angle_beta   90.00
_cell.angle_gamma   90.00
#
_symmetry.space_group_name_H-M   'P 1'
#
loop_
_entity.id
_entity.type
_entity.pdbx_description
1 polymer ?
#
loop_
_entity_poly.entity_id
_entity_poly.type
_entity_poly.pdbx_seq_one_letter_code
_entity_poly.pdbx_strand_id
1 'polypeptide(L)'
;MSSAIAHKVLQFFVRQNVILVQPETSDFTLSVRERDILSFMMEGDNYRDIADKAFISYETVRTHVKHIYKKLHVVSRAEAILKARQQGLI
;
A
#
# COMPACT_ATOMS: atom_id res chain seq x y z
N MET A 1 33.24 -4.78 25.37
CA MET A 1 32.84 -4.10 24.12
C MET A 1 33.47 -2.71 24.12
N SER A 2 34.51 -2.44 23.31
CA SER A 2 35.23 -1.17 23.37
C SER A 2 34.52 -0.09 22.54
N SER A 3 34.34 1.10 23.13
CA SER A 3 33.70 2.27 22.50
C SER A 3 34.33 2.67 21.16
N ALA A 4 35.61 2.34 20.96
CA ALA A 4 36.33 2.57 19.71
C ALA A 4 35.76 1.79 18.52
N ILE A 5 35.26 0.57 18.73
CA ILE A 5 34.64 -0.22 17.66
C ILE A 5 33.29 0.39 17.27
N ALA A 6 32.49 0.80 18.26
CA ALA A 6 31.21 1.46 18.00
C ALA A 6 31.36 2.72 17.15
N HIS A 7 32.36 3.56 17.46
CA HIS A 7 32.68 4.74 16.68
C HIS A 7 33.09 4.41 15.24
N LYS A 8 33.92 3.38 15.06
CA LYS A 8 34.41 2.98 13.73
C LYS A 8 33.29 2.40 12.86
N VAL A 9 32.36 1.67 13.47
CA VAL A 9 31.16 1.14 12.81
C VAL A 9 30.23 2.28 12.39
N LEU A 10 29.96 3.25 13.27
CA LEU A 10 29.19 4.44 12.91
C LEU A 10 29.82 5.22 11.76
N GLN A 11 31.15 5.40 11.80
CA GLN A 11 31.89 6.13 10.77
C GLN A 11 31.85 5.42 9.40
N PHE A 12 31.77 4.09 9.38
CA PHE A 12 31.60 3.30 8.15
C PHE A 12 30.23 3.52 7.52
N PHE A 13 29.16 3.48 8.33
CA PHE A 13 27.78 3.67 7.85
C PHE A 13 27.45 5.10 7.44
N VAL A 14 28.14 6.11 7.99
CA VAL A 14 28.00 7.51 7.56
C VAL A 14 28.69 7.78 6.22
N ARG A 15 29.79 7.05 5.92
CA ARG A 15 30.56 7.22 4.68
C ARG A 15 30.00 6.45 3.48
N GLN A 16 29.42 5.29 3.72
CA GLN A 16 28.55 4.69 2.73
C GLN A 16 27.29 5.54 2.71
N ASN A 17 26.89 6.05 1.55
CA ASN A 17 25.63 6.77 1.38
C ASN A 17 24.47 5.77 1.51
N VAL A 18 24.33 5.17 2.70
CA VAL A 18 23.30 4.21 3.03
C VAL A 18 22.01 4.99 2.95
N ILE A 19 21.26 4.75 1.89
CA ILE A 19 19.88 5.17 1.80
C ILE A 19 19.21 4.49 2.98
N LEU A 20 18.98 5.24 4.06
CA LEU A 20 18.04 4.86 5.08
C LEU A 20 16.70 4.81 4.35
N VAL A 21 16.34 3.63 3.85
CA VAL A 21 14.98 3.32 3.45
C VAL A 21 14.18 3.59 4.71
N GLN A 22 13.53 4.75 4.75
CA GLN A 22 12.53 5.01 5.77
C GLN A 22 11.60 3.80 5.71
N PRO A 23 11.27 3.18 6.86
CA PRO A 23 10.20 2.20 6.85
C PRO A 23 9.00 2.97 6.32
N GLU A 24 8.66 2.72 5.05
CA GLU A 24 7.43 3.18 4.45
C GLU A 24 6.37 2.89 5.53
N THR A 25 5.66 3.90 6.00
CA THR A 25 4.51 3.73 6.88
C THR A 25 3.44 3.00 6.07
N SER A 26 3.69 1.71 5.81
CA SER A 26 3.10 0.93 4.73
C SER A 26 1.90 0.13 5.18
N ASP A 27 1.58 0.15 6.47
CA ASP A 27 0.34 -0.43 6.98
C ASP A 27 -0.90 0.37 6.54
N PHE A 28 -0.73 1.67 6.28
CA PHE A 28 -1.83 2.56 5.89
C PHE A 28 -1.80 2.93 4.40
N THR A 29 -0.73 2.60 3.68
CA THR A 29 -0.58 2.96 2.27
C THR A 29 -1.03 1.82 1.37
N LEU A 30 -1.91 2.13 0.41
CA LEU A 30 -2.35 1.19 -0.60
C LEU A 30 -1.21 0.87 -1.57
N SER A 31 -0.97 -0.43 -1.80
CA SER A 31 -0.08 -0.89 -2.86
C SER A 31 -0.58 -0.43 -4.24
N VAL A 32 0.29 -0.50 -5.24
CA VAL A 32 -0.06 -0.12 -6.62
C VAL A 32 -1.28 -0.90 -7.11
N ARG A 33 -1.28 -2.24 -6.93
CA ARG A 33 -2.40 -3.10 -7.34
C ARG A 33 -3.69 -2.80 -6.58
N GLU A 34 -3.60 -2.47 -5.29
CA GLU A 34 -4.78 -2.09 -4.51
C GLU A 34 -5.35 -0.74 -4.96
N ARG A 35 -4.50 0.20 -5.39
CA ARG A 35 -4.94 1.46 -6.00
C ARG A 35 -5.64 1.22 -7.33
N ASP A 36 -5.07 0.38 -8.19
CA ASP A 36 -5.70 0.03 -9.48
C ASP A 36 -7.11 -0.55 -9.28
N ILE A 37 -7.24 -1.51 -8.35
CA ILE A 37 -8.52 -2.13 -8.00
C ILE A 37 -9.50 -1.10 -7.43
N LEU A 38 -9.03 -0.18 -6.58
CA LEU A 38 -9.87 0.89 -6.02
C LEU A 38 -10.35 1.87 -7.11
N SER A 39 -9.51 2.18 -8.10
CA SER A 39 -9.90 3.00 -9.27
C SER A 39 -11.02 2.34 -10.07
N PHE A 40 -10.91 1.05 -10.39
CA PHE A 40 -11.99 0.33 -11.07
C PHE A 40 -13.28 0.27 -10.21
N MET A 41 -13.14 0.18 -8.88
CA MET A 41 -14.29 0.29 -7.98
C MET A 41 -14.96 1.68 -8.05
N MET A 42 -14.20 2.75 -8.28
CA MET A 42 -14.74 4.10 -8.47
C MET A 42 -15.42 4.29 -9.83
N GLU A 43 -14.92 3.64 -10.88
CA GLU A 43 -15.54 3.61 -12.21
C GLU A 43 -16.91 2.91 -12.21
N GLY A 44 -17.21 2.13 -11.18
CA GLY A 44 -18.48 1.42 -11.02
C GLY A 44 -18.42 -0.05 -11.45
N ASP A 45 -17.24 -0.55 -11.80
CA ASP A 45 -17.07 -1.94 -12.23
C ASP A 45 -17.49 -2.93 -11.15
N ASN A 46 -18.08 -4.04 -11.58
CA ASN A 46 -18.33 -5.16 -10.68
C ASN A 46 -17.06 -6.00 -10.49
N TYR A 47 -17.00 -6.84 -9.47
CA TYR A 47 -15.78 -7.61 -9.16
C TYR A 47 -15.37 -8.62 -10.25
N ARG A 48 -16.27 -9.04 -11.14
CA ARG A 48 -15.91 -9.87 -12.30
C ARG A 48 -15.24 -9.02 -13.37
N ASP A 49 -15.81 -7.87 -13.71
CA ASP A 49 -15.20 -6.95 -14.67
C ASP A 49 -13.81 -6.50 -14.21
N ILE A 50 -13.65 -6.25 -12.90
CA ILE A 50 -12.35 -5.93 -12.29
C ILE A 50 -11.38 -7.11 -12.44
N ALA A 51 -11.85 -8.34 -12.24
CA ALA A 51 -11.03 -9.54 -12.38
C ALA A 51 -10.51 -9.67 -13.83
N ASP A 52 -11.37 -9.45 -14.81
CA ASP A 52 -11.03 -9.46 -16.23
C ASP A 52 -10.05 -8.33 -16.59
N LYS A 53 -10.33 -7.08 -16.18
CA LYS A 53 -9.46 -5.91 -16.43
C LYS A 53 -8.08 -6.05 -15.78
N ALA A 54 -8.03 -6.59 -14.57
CA ALA A 54 -6.78 -6.75 -13.82
C ALA A 54 -6.05 -8.08 -14.10
N PHE A 55 -6.61 -8.94 -14.97
CA PHE A 55 -6.10 -10.27 -15.31
C PHE A 55 -5.83 -11.16 -14.08
N ILE A 56 -6.77 -11.17 -13.12
CA ILE A 56 -6.69 -11.97 -11.89
C ILE A 56 -8.02 -12.67 -11.61
N SER A 57 -8.04 -13.62 -10.67
CA SER A 57 -9.29 -14.30 -10.31
C SER A 57 -10.23 -13.40 -9.50
N TYR A 58 -11.53 -13.67 -9.58
CA TYR A 58 -12.56 -13.02 -8.76
C TYR A 58 -12.27 -13.13 -7.24
N GLU A 59 -11.74 -14.27 -6.80
CA GLU A 59 -11.36 -14.48 -5.39
C GLU A 59 -10.15 -13.62 -4.98
N THR A 60 -9.20 -13.45 -5.90
CA THR A 60 -8.06 -12.53 -5.73
C THR A 60 -8.54 -11.09 -5.60
N VAL A 61 -9.49 -10.64 -6.44
CA VAL A 61 -10.12 -9.32 -6.31
C VAL A 61 -10.76 -9.15 -4.93
N ARG A 62 -11.55 -10.12 -4.46
CA ARG A 62 -12.16 -10.08 -3.12
C ARG A 62 -11.11 -9.94 -2.01
N THR A 63 -9.99 -10.63 -2.13
CA THR A 63 -8.89 -10.56 -1.17
C THR A 63 -8.27 -9.17 -1.16
N HIS A 64 -8.00 -8.60 -2.33
CA HIS A 64 -7.51 -7.22 -2.44
C HIS A 64 -8.49 -6.21 -1.84
N VAL A 65 -9.80 -6.33 -2.13
CA VAL A 65 -10.82 -5.45 -1.53
C VAL A 65 -10.83 -5.54 -0.02
N LYS A 66 -10.69 -6.75 0.56
CA LYS A 66 -10.59 -6.93 2.00
C LYS A 66 -9.37 -6.23 2.59
N HIS A 67 -8.22 -6.29 1.91
CA HIS A 67 -7.01 -5.59 2.34
C HIS A 67 -7.16 -4.07 2.20
N ILE A 68 -7.75 -3.59 1.11
CA ILE A 68 -8.09 -2.16 0.91
C ILE A 68 -8.95 -1.66 2.06
N TYR A 69 -10.01 -2.39 2.43
CA TYR A 69 -10.90 -2.01 3.53
C TYR A 69 -10.17 -1.97 4.87
N LYS A 70 -9.28 -2.94 5.13
CA LYS A 70 -8.46 -2.96 6.33
C LYS A 70 -7.51 -1.76 6.39
N LYS A 71 -6.82 -1.44 5.29
CA LYS A 71 -5.86 -0.32 5.20
C LYS A 71 -6.55 1.04 5.24
N LEU A 72 -7.69 1.17 4.58
CA LEU A 72 -8.51 2.38 4.62
C LEU A 72 -9.36 2.47 5.89
N HIS A 73 -9.43 1.46 6.75
CA HIS A 73 -10.31 1.43 7.93
C HIS A 73 -11.78 1.76 7.58
N VAL A 74 -12.34 1.05 6.60
CA VAL A 74 -13.72 1.21 6.13
C VAL A 74 -14.40 -0.15 6.07
N VAL A 75 -15.74 -0.17 6.08
CA VAL A 75 -16.51 -1.42 6.04
C VAL A 75 -17.34 -1.57 4.77
N SER A 76 -17.51 -0.50 3.99
CA SER A 76 -18.31 -0.52 2.78
C SER A 76 -17.58 0.02 1.55
N ARG A 77 -18.06 -0.38 0.37
CA ARG A 77 -17.57 0.13 -0.93
C ARG A 77 -17.72 1.64 -1.02
N ALA A 78 -18.87 2.17 -0.59
CA ALA A 78 -19.16 3.59 -0.64
C ALA A 78 -18.20 4.39 0.26
N GLU A 79 -17.93 3.91 1.48
CA GLU A 79 -16.94 4.52 2.37
C GLU A 79 -15.53 4.47 1.80
N ALA A 80 -15.14 3.34 1.20
CA ALA A 80 -13.83 3.20 0.56
C ALA A 80 -13.63 4.26 -0.53
N ILE A 81 -14.64 4.44 -1.39
CA ILE A 81 -14.63 5.43 -2.49
C ILE A 81 -14.60 6.86 -1.92
N LEU A 82 -15.44 7.17 -0.94
CA LEU A 82 -15.46 8.49 -0.29
C LEU A 82 -14.11 8.83 0.34
N LYS A 83 -13.52 7.88 1.05
CA LYS A 83 -12.23 8.08 1.72
C LYS A 83 -11.09 8.22 0.72
N ALA A 84 -11.10 7.44 -0.36
CA ALA A 84 -10.16 7.58 -1.46
C ALA A 84 -10.18 8.99 -2.06
N ARG A 85 -11.38 9.53 -2.29
CA ARG A 85 -11.58 10.89 -2.80
C ARG A 85 -11.13 11.96 -1.80
N GLN A 86 -11.38 11.77 -0.50
CA GLN A 86 -10.97 12.71 0.55
C GLN A 86 -9.44 12.76 0.72
N GLN A 87 -8.77 11.62 0.58
CA GLN A 87 -7.32 11.50 0.75
C GLN A 87 -6.53 11.81 -0.52
N GLY A 88 -7.20 12.12 -1.64
CA GLY A 88 -6.53 12.39 -2.93
C GLY A 88 -5.73 11.19 -3.43
N LEU A 89 -6.15 9.97 -3.08
CA LEU A 89 -5.45 8.74 -3.46
C LEU A 89 -5.64 8.40 -4.94
N ILE A 90 -6.58 9.08 -5.61
CA ILE A 90 -7.03 8.91 -6.99
C ILE A 90 -7.50 10.26 -7.53
#